data_AF-A0ABD2ZT60-F1
#
_entry.id   AF-A0ABD2ZT60-F1
#
_cell.length_a   1.000
_cell.length_b   1.000
_cell.length_c   1.000
_cell.angle_alpha   90.00
_cell.angle_beta   90.00
_cell.angle_gamma   90.00
#
_symmetry.space_group_name_H-M   'P 1'
#
loop_
_entity.id
_entity.type
_entity.pdbx_description
1 polymer ?
#
loop_
_entity_poly.entity_id
_entity_poly.type
_entity_poly.pdbx_seq_one_letter_code
_entity_poly.pdbx_strand_id
1 'polypeptide(L)'
;MALLDGYFKKLSVWCLIVATEMNIDNGAVGEPQVHCYFIFGDSLVDNGNNNNINLLAKANYLPYGIDYPDGPSGRFSNGKTTVDVIGEDFSCFLPHLI
;
A
#
# COMPACT_ATOMS: atom_id res chain seq x y z
N MET A 1 -55.46 19.71 5.19
CA MET A 1 -54.63 18.74 4.45
C MET A 1 -53.43 19.41 3.80
N ALA A 2 -53.59 20.38 2.89
CA ALA A 2 -52.46 21.02 2.18
C ALA A 2 -51.32 21.62 3.04
N LEU A 3 -51.61 22.12 4.25
CA LEU A 3 -50.62 22.72 5.14
C LEU A 3 -49.70 21.66 5.78
N LEU A 4 -50.26 20.48 6.09
CA LEU A 4 -49.52 19.32 6.59
C LEU A 4 -48.66 18.71 5.48
N ASP A 5 -49.19 18.62 4.25
CA ASP A 5 -48.47 18.15 3.07
C ASP A 5 -47.27 19.05 2.74
N GLY A 6 -47.42 20.37 2.90
CA GLY A 6 -46.33 21.34 2.74
C GLY A 6 -45.24 21.17 3.80
N TYR A 7 -45.61 20.81 5.03
CA TYR A 7 -44.65 20.54 6.11
C TYR A 7 -43.86 19.25 5.85
N PHE A 8 -44.53 18.17 5.44
CA PHE A 8 -43.86 16.90 5.10
C PHE A 8 -42.88 17.04 3.93
N LYS A 9 -43.23 17.81 2.90
CA LYS A 9 -42.30 18.10 1.78
C LYS A 9 -41.08 18.91 2.22
N LYS A 10 -41.26 19.87 3.13
CA LYS A 10 -40.12 20.63 3.69
C LYS A 10 -39.22 19.72 4.52
N LEU A 11 -39.81 18.84 5.34
CA LEU A 11 -39.05 17.87 6.13
C LEU A 11 -38.29 16.88 5.25
N SER A 12 -38.90 16.37 4.17
CA SER A 12 -38.23 15.45 3.26
C SER A 12 -37.06 16.10 2.52
N VAL A 13 -37.23 17.35 2.08
CA VAL A 13 -36.15 18.13 1.46
C VAL A 13 -35.00 18.36 2.46
N TRP A 14 -35.33 18.64 3.72
CA TRP A 14 -34.32 18.82 4.77
C TRP A 14 -33.56 17.52 5.06
N CYS A 15 -34.24 16.37 5.12
CA CYS A 15 -33.58 15.07 5.29
C CYS A 15 -32.64 14.74 4.12
N LEU A 16 -33.00 15.09 2.88
CA LEU A 16 -32.14 14.89 1.72
C LEU A 16 -30.87 15.73 1.79
N ILE A 17 -30.97 17.00 2.21
CA ILE A 17 -29.83 17.89 2.39
C ILE A 17 -28.87 17.32 3.45
N VAL A 18 -29.41 16.94 4.61
CA VAL A 18 -28.60 16.34 5.69
C VAL A 18 -27.92 15.07 5.22
N ALA A 19 -28.63 14.18 4.52
CA ALA A 19 -28.06 12.92 4.00
C ALA A 19 -26.89 13.17 3.04
N THR A 20 -26.94 14.23 2.22
CA THR A 20 -25.83 14.56 1.31
C THR A 20 -24.58 15.06 2.04
N GLU A 21 -24.73 15.73 3.18
CA GLU A 21 -23.59 16.22 3.98
C GLU A 21 -22.85 15.09 4.70
N MET A 22 -23.54 13.98 5.04
CA MET A 22 -22.94 12.83 5.73
C MET A 22 -22.05 11.96 4.84
N ASN A 23 -22.14 12.12 3.51
CA ASN A 23 -21.36 11.34 2.54
C ASN A 23 -20.05 12.02 2.12
N ILE A 24 -19.68 13.14 2.75
CA ILE A 24 -18.38 13.76 2.51
C ILE A 24 -17.34 13.03 3.37
N ASP A 25 -16.79 11.96 2.80
CA ASP A 25 -15.59 11.32 3.33
C ASP A 25 -14.43 12.32 3.20
N ASN A 26 -14.15 13.04 4.29
CA ASN A 26 -12.96 13.90 4.39
C ASN A 26 -11.74 13.01 4.61
N GLY A 27 -11.43 12.16 3.63
CA GLY A 27 -10.18 11.43 3.58
C GLY A 27 -9.04 12.46 3.51
N ALA A 28 -8.42 12.76 4.64
CA ALA A 28 -7.24 13.59 4.68
C ALA A 28 -6.11 12.84 3.95
N VAL A 29 -5.85 13.23 2.70
CA VAL A 29 -4.67 12.77 1.96
C VAL A 29 -3.47 13.50 2.57
N GLY A 30 -2.84 12.88 3.57
CA GLY A 30 -1.58 13.35 4.10
C GLY A 30 -0.47 13.16 3.07
N GLU A 31 0.31 14.19 2.80
CA GLU A 31 1.49 14.05 1.96
C GLU A 31 2.51 13.12 2.65
N PRO A 32 3.12 12.17 1.91
CA PRO A 32 4.13 11.28 2.47
C PRO A 32 5.28 12.11 3.05
N GLN A 33 5.50 11.97 4.36
CA GLN A 33 6.53 12.71 5.11
C GLN A 33 7.95 12.39 4.65
N VAL A 34 8.13 11.23 4.00
CA VAL A 34 9.41 10.81 3.43
C VAL A 34 9.19 10.39 1.99
N HIS A 35 9.89 11.07 1.08
CA HIS A 35 9.74 10.83 -0.36
C HIS A 35 10.34 9.47 -0.77
N CYS A 36 11.52 9.11 -0.23
CA CYS A 36 12.24 7.86 -0.49
C CYS A 36 13.19 7.46 0.67
N TYR A 37 13.50 6.17 0.78
CA TYR A 37 14.53 5.64 1.68
C TYR A 37 15.64 4.91 0.91
N PHE A 38 16.87 5.00 1.42
CA PHE A 38 17.99 4.19 0.96
C PHE A 38 18.20 3.03 1.94
N ILE A 39 18.23 1.81 1.41
CA ILE A 39 18.35 0.58 2.20
C ILE A 39 19.78 0.08 2.09
N PHE A 40 20.46 -0.04 3.22
CA PHE A 40 21.79 -0.63 3.31
C PHE A 40 21.72 -1.84 4.23
N GLY A 41 22.36 -2.95 3.83
CA GLY A 41 22.38 -4.15 4.65
C GLY A 41 22.93 -5.37 3.92
N ASP A 42 22.45 -6.53 4.34
CA ASP A 42 22.83 -7.84 3.83
C ASP A 42 21.60 -8.56 3.22
N SER A 43 21.68 -9.90 3.15
CA SER A 43 20.60 -10.78 2.71
C SER A 43 19.21 -10.49 3.30
N LEU A 44 19.12 -9.96 4.53
CA LEU A 44 17.86 -9.69 5.21
C LEU A 44 17.04 -8.56 4.58
N VAL A 45 17.69 -7.71 3.79
CA VAL A 45 17.07 -6.56 3.13
C VAL A 45 17.31 -6.56 1.61
N ASP A 46 17.94 -7.62 1.09
CA ASP A 46 18.18 -7.78 -0.34
C ASP A 46 16.89 -8.23 -1.05
N ASN A 47 16.46 -7.45 -2.03
CA ASN A 47 15.29 -7.72 -2.88
C ASN A 47 15.67 -8.41 -4.20
N GLY A 48 16.94 -8.74 -4.42
CA GLY A 48 17.44 -9.42 -5.62
C GLY A 48 18.62 -8.73 -6.29
N ASN A 49 19.23 -7.72 -5.67
CA ASN A 49 20.38 -7.00 -6.21
C ASN A 49 21.55 -7.96 -6.53
N ASN A 50 21.76 -8.97 -5.68
CA ASN A 50 22.83 -9.94 -5.88
C ASN A 50 22.63 -10.87 -7.08
N ASN A 51 21.42 -11.01 -7.62
CA ASN A 51 21.16 -11.95 -8.72
C ASN A 51 21.86 -11.57 -10.03
N ASN A 52 22.17 -10.28 -10.20
CA ASN A 52 22.82 -9.72 -11.38
C ASN A 52 24.35 -9.63 -11.25
N ILE A 53 24.91 -10.03 -10.10
CA ILE A 53 26.34 -9.99 -9.81
C ILE A 53 26.89 -11.42 -9.83
N ASN A 54 28.15 -11.60 -10.26
CA ASN A 54 28.80 -12.90 -10.26
C ASN A 54 29.32 -13.28 -8.85
N LEU A 55 28.38 -13.50 -7.94
CA LEU A 55 28.61 -13.91 -6.55
C LEU A 55 27.95 -15.25 -6.25
N LEU A 56 28.38 -15.89 -5.16
CA LEU A 56 27.80 -17.15 -4.67
C LEU A 56 26.43 -16.92 -3.98
N ALA A 57 26.26 -15.78 -3.32
CA ALA A 57 25.03 -15.45 -2.61
C ALA A 57 23.97 -14.97 -3.62
N LYS A 58 23.04 -15.85 -3.98
CA LYS A 58 21.88 -15.55 -4.83
C LYS A 58 20.61 -16.10 -4.18
N ALA A 59 19.47 -15.55 -4.58
CA ALA A 59 18.15 -15.98 -4.10
C ALA A 59 17.13 -16.10 -5.24
N ASN A 60 17.61 -16.31 -6.48
CA ASN A 60 16.81 -16.60 -7.66
C ASN A 60 16.63 -18.11 -7.91
N TYR A 61 16.61 -18.92 -6.86
CA TYR A 61 16.41 -20.38 -6.91
C TYR A 61 15.68 -20.89 -5.67
N LEU A 62 15.06 -22.07 -5.77
CA LEU A 62 14.35 -22.71 -4.65
C LEU A 62 15.33 -23.09 -3.52
N PRO A 63 14.95 -22.95 -2.24
CA PRO A 63 13.59 -22.78 -1.74
C PRO A 63 13.10 -21.32 -1.65
N TYR A 64 13.94 -20.34 -1.97
CA TYR A 64 13.56 -18.94 -1.85
C TYR A 64 12.38 -18.60 -2.76
N GLY A 65 11.42 -17.85 -2.21
CA GLY A 65 10.20 -17.48 -2.90
C GLY A 65 9.22 -18.63 -3.18
N ILE A 66 9.34 -19.80 -2.54
CA ILE A 66 8.38 -20.91 -2.78
C ILE A 66 6.94 -20.56 -2.41
N ASP A 67 6.73 -19.61 -1.49
CA ASP A 67 5.40 -19.15 -1.10
C ASP A 67 4.91 -17.96 -1.98
N TYR A 68 5.73 -17.45 -2.92
CA TYR A 68 5.31 -16.44 -3.90
C TYR A 68 4.65 -17.11 -5.12
N PRO A 69 3.59 -16.50 -5.69
CA PRO A 69 2.94 -17.02 -6.90
C PRO A 69 3.88 -17.16 -8.10
N ASP A 70 4.87 -16.26 -8.22
CA ASP A 70 5.80 -16.19 -9.34
C ASP A 70 7.10 -16.99 -9.13
N GLY A 71 7.23 -17.71 -8.00
CA GLY A 71 8.42 -18.48 -7.65
C GLY A 71 9.54 -17.62 -7.04
N PRO A 72 10.83 -17.96 -7.28
CA PRO A 72 11.95 -17.27 -6.64
C PRO A 72 11.93 -15.76 -6.80
N SER A 73 11.72 -15.07 -5.68
CA SER A 73 11.45 -13.62 -5.65
C SER A 73 12.72 -12.75 -5.63
N GLY A 74 13.89 -13.38 -5.53
CA GLY A 74 15.16 -12.68 -5.33
C GLY A 74 15.46 -12.28 -3.88
N ARG A 75 14.52 -12.51 -2.95
CA ARG A 75 14.72 -12.30 -1.52
C ARG A 75 15.22 -13.58 -0.86
N PHE A 76 16.08 -13.45 0.16
CA PHE A 76 16.55 -14.59 0.97
C PHE A 76 15.47 -15.08 1.96
N SER A 77 14.22 -15.16 1.51
CA SER A 77 13.03 -15.53 2.28
C SER A 77 11.94 -16.08 1.36
N ASN A 78 10.90 -16.67 1.96
CA ASN A 78 9.70 -17.06 1.21
C ASN A 78 8.64 -15.95 1.15
N GLY A 79 8.85 -14.84 1.87
CA GLY A 79 7.92 -13.72 1.96
C GLY A 79 8.66 -12.38 1.88
N LYS A 80 7.91 -11.31 2.12
CA LYS A 80 8.42 -9.94 2.20
C LYS A 80 9.44 -9.80 3.34
N THR A 81 10.51 -9.08 3.08
CA THR A 81 11.47 -8.63 4.09
C THR A 81 10.88 -7.47 4.90
N THR A 82 11.52 -7.11 6.01
CA THR A 82 11.09 -5.95 6.82
C THR A 82 11.05 -4.66 6.01
N VAL A 83 11.99 -4.47 5.07
CA VAL A 83 12.04 -3.25 4.24
C VAL A 83 10.95 -3.21 3.18
N ASP A 84 10.46 -4.37 2.71
CA ASP A 84 9.30 -4.42 1.82
C ASP A 84 8.03 -3.96 2.55
N VAL A 85 7.83 -4.44 3.79
CA VAL A 85 6.65 -4.06 4.59
C VAL A 85 6.68 -2.57 4.90
N ILE A 86 7.84 -2.04 5.30
CA ILE A 86 8.01 -0.60 5.53
C ILE A 86 7.76 0.20 4.23
N GLY A 87 8.29 -0.25 3.09
CA GLY A 87 8.10 0.44 1.81
C GLY A 87 6.63 0.53 1.37
N GLU A 88 5.84 -0.51 1.66
CA GLU A 88 4.40 -0.53 1.40
C GLU A 88 3.64 0.48 2.28
N ASP A 89 3.99 0.56 3.56
CA ASP A 89 3.35 1.50 4.50
C ASP A 89 3.62 2.97 4.14
N PHE A 90 4.82 3.28 3.63
CA PHE A 90 5.22 4.66 3.29
C PHE A 90 4.92 5.07 1.84
N SER A 91 4.24 4.24 1.04
CA SER A 91 3.93 4.52 -0.37
C SER A 91 5.15 4.88 -1.24
N CYS A 92 6.35 4.49 -0.81
CA CYS A 92 7.58 4.65 -1.57
C CYS A 92 8.18 3.28 -1.84
N PHE A 93 7.71 2.66 -2.91
CA PHE A 93 8.33 1.48 -3.47
C PHE A 93 9.14 1.94 -4.68
N LEU A 94 10.46 2.06 -4.53
CA LEU A 94 11.37 2.08 -5.67
C LEU A 94 11.86 0.65 -5.88
N PRO A 95 11.20 -0.16 -6.74
CA PRO A 95 11.59 -1.56 -6.98
C PRO A 95 12.98 -1.75 -7.60
N HIS A 96 13.73 -0.69 -7.89
CA HIS A 96 14.91 -0.76 -8.75
C HIS A 96 16.01 0.26 -8.42
N LEU A 97 16.32 0.47 -7.14
CA LEU A 97 17.61 1.07 -6.80
C LEU A 97 18.28 0.27 -5.70
N ILE A 98 19.09 -0.74 -6.08
CA ILE A 98 20.56 -0.63 -6.16
C ILE A 98 21.07 -1.54 -7.29
#